data_AF-W5LWN9-F1
#
_entry.id   AF-W5LWN9-F1
#
_cell.length_a   1.000
_cell.length_b   1.000
_cell.length_c   1.000
_cell.angle_alpha   90.00
_cell.angle_beta   90.00
_cell.angle_gamma   90.00
#
_symmetry.space_group_name_H-M   'P 1'
#
loop_
_entity.id
_entity.type
_entity.pdbx_description
1 polymer ?
#
loop_
_entity_poly.entity_id
_entity_poly.type
_entity_poly.pdbx_seq_one_letter_code
_entity_poly.pdbx_strand_id
1 'polypeptide(L)'
;MVTDSSLSPLPPAQIDKFINSQESRLCPPDYSDILRVVRRADERHGLGLSRRQLTQIAQDAFRDTGNSLQERRHLDMVYNFGSHLTDGYQPATDPALADPTLDRRLRTNRTVALISLDDVI
;
A
#
# COMPACT_ATOMS: atom_id res chain seq x y z
N MET A 1 11.60 -12.20 -0.47
CA MET A 1 11.19 -12.87 -1.72
C MET A 1 11.18 -11.80 -2.80
N VAL A 2 12.16 -11.85 -3.70
CA VAL A 2 12.31 -10.87 -4.79
C VAL A 2 11.31 -11.26 -5.87
N THR A 3 10.25 -10.48 -6.05
CA THR A 3 9.36 -10.64 -7.20
C THR A 3 10.16 -10.26 -8.43
N ASP A 4 10.40 -11.26 -9.26
CA ASP A 4 11.14 -11.19 -10.51
C ASP A 4 10.55 -10.08 -11.41
N SER A 5 11.31 -8.99 -11.55
CA SER A 5 10.97 -7.81 -12.36
C SER A 5 11.27 -8.03 -13.86
N SER A 6 11.31 -9.29 -14.30
CA SER A 6 11.83 -9.71 -15.61
C SER A 6 10.85 -9.54 -16.79
N LEU A 7 9.64 -9.00 -16.57
CA LEU A 7 8.59 -8.89 -17.60
C LEU A 7 8.19 -7.45 -17.96
N SER A 8 8.81 -6.42 -17.37
CA SER A 8 8.53 -5.02 -17.71
C SER A 8 9.61 -4.45 -18.64
N PRO A 9 9.25 -3.95 -19.85
CA PRO A 9 10.22 -3.40 -20.81
C PRO A 9 10.77 -2.01 -20.41
N LEU A 10 10.44 -1.51 -19.22
CA LEU A 10 10.93 -0.23 -18.68
C LEU A 10 11.94 -0.48 -17.58
N PRO A 11 13.01 0.33 -17.48
CA PRO A 11 14.01 0.16 -16.45
C PRO A 11 13.38 0.41 -15.06
N PRO A 12 13.32 -0.60 -14.17
CA PRO A 12 12.68 -0.50 -12.85
C PRO A 12 13.25 0.66 -12.01
N ALA A 13 14.52 1.02 -12.26
CA ALA A 13 15.25 2.07 -11.57
C ALA A 13 14.59 3.47 -11.61
N GLN A 14 13.82 3.84 -12.65
CA GLN A 14 13.19 5.17 -12.68
C GLN A 14 11.97 5.26 -11.78
N ILE A 15 11.15 4.20 -11.79
CA ILE A 15 9.97 4.08 -10.95
C ILE A 15 10.41 3.95 -9.49
N ASP A 16 11.39 3.10 -9.21
CA ASP A 16 11.97 2.95 -7.87
C ASP A 16 12.55 4.25 -7.31
N LYS A 17 13.27 5.01 -8.14
CA LYS A 17 13.82 6.32 -7.72
C LYS A 17 12.71 7.32 -7.40
N PHE A 18 11.64 7.32 -8.19
CA PHE A 18 10.52 8.23 -8.00
C PHE A 18 9.79 7.92 -6.68
N ILE A 19 9.44 6.65 -6.45
CA ILE A 19 8.72 6.18 -5.25
C ILE A 19 9.51 6.42 -3.95
N ASN A 20 10.82 6.34 -4.05
CA ASN A 20 11.71 6.54 -2.90
C ASN A 20 12.05 8.01 -2.63
N SER A 21 11.60 8.94 -3.48
CA SER A 21 11.78 10.38 -3.26
C SER A 21 11.09 10.87 -2.00
N GLN A 22 11.59 11.98 -1.43
CA GLN A 22 11.00 12.59 -0.24
C GLN A 22 9.57 13.07 -0.49
N GLU A 23 9.32 13.60 -1.68
CA GLU A 23 7.98 14.04 -2.11
C GLU A 23 7.00 12.87 -2.16
N SER A 24 7.38 11.74 -2.77
CA SER A 24 6.54 10.55 -2.85
C SER A 24 6.27 9.87 -1.50
N ARG A 25 7.14 10.09 -0.51
CA ARG A 25 6.91 9.64 0.88
C ARG A 25 5.80 10.44 1.56
N LEU A 26 5.77 11.76 1.33
CA LEU A 26 4.77 12.68 1.90
C LEU A 26 3.45 12.60 1.15
N CYS A 27 3.50 12.63 -0.18
CA CYS A 27 2.36 12.58 -1.07
C CYS A 27 2.52 11.39 -2.02
N PRO A 28 1.78 10.28 -1.83
CA PRO A 28 1.85 9.14 -2.73
C PRO A 28 1.53 9.56 -4.17
N PRO A 29 2.24 9.00 -5.15
CA PRO A 29 1.95 9.29 -6.54
C PRO A 29 0.59 8.74 -6.94
N ASP A 30 -0.11 9.48 -7.79
CA ASP A 30 -1.32 8.98 -8.43
C ASP A 30 -1.00 8.19 -9.71
N TYR A 31 -2.02 7.63 -10.35
CA TYR A 31 -1.85 6.90 -11.61
C TYR A 31 -1.28 7.79 -12.73
N SER A 32 -1.65 9.07 -12.75
CA SER A 32 -1.22 10.02 -13.78
C SER A 32 0.29 10.32 -13.66
N ASP A 33 0.82 10.35 -12.45
CA ASP A 33 2.23 10.52 -12.16
C ASP A 33 3.04 9.33 -12.65
N ILE A 34 2.59 8.11 -12.35
CA ILE A 34 3.23 6.88 -12.82
C ILE A 34 3.18 6.79 -14.35
N LEU A 35 2.04 7.12 -14.97
CA LEU A 35 1.93 7.14 -16.43
C LEU A 35 2.88 8.17 -17.07
N ARG A 36 3.07 9.33 -16.43
CA ARG A 36 4.01 10.36 -16.89
C ARG A 36 5.46 9.88 -16.82
N VAL A 37 5.83 9.18 -15.75
CA VAL A 37 7.16 8.56 -15.60
C VAL A 37 7.38 7.49 -16.68
N VAL A 38 6.39 6.64 -16.92
CA VAL A 38 6.44 5.59 -17.96
C VAL A 38 6.62 6.17 -19.36
N ARG A 39 5.85 7.20 -19.72
CA ARG A 39 5.99 7.89 -21.02
C ARG A 39 7.36 8.53 -21.19
N ARG A 40 7.84 9.23 -20.15
CA ARG A 40 9.17 9.86 -20.17
C ARG A 40 10.29 8.83 -20.32
N ALA A 41 10.13 7.64 -19.74
CA ALA A 41 11.08 6.55 -19.90
C ALA A 41 11.05 5.98 -21.34
N ASP A 42 9.88 5.80 -21.94
CA ASP A 42 9.73 5.37 -23.34
C ASP A 42 10.38 6.36 -24.32
N GLU A 43 10.10 7.66 -24.17
CA GLU A 43 10.71 8.74 -24.97
C GLU A 43 12.23 8.79 -24.80
N ARG A 44 12.73 8.64 -23.57
CA ARG A 44 14.17 8.71 -23.26
C ARG A 44 14.96 7.53 -23.81
N HIS A 45 14.37 6.34 -23.77
CA HIS A 45 15.02 5.10 -24.20
C HIS A 45 14.67 4.69 -25.63
N GLY A 46 13.77 5.43 -26.30
CA GLY A 46 13.39 5.18 -27.69
C GLY A 46 12.73 3.82 -27.92
N LEU A 47 11.92 3.36 -26.96
CA LEU A 47 11.38 1.99 -26.98
C LEU A 47 10.21 1.84 -27.96
N GLY A 48 9.59 2.95 -28.38
CA GLY A 48 8.54 2.96 -29.41
C GLY A 48 7.27 2.25 -28.97
N LEU A 49 6.96 2.27 -27.67
CA LEU A 49 5.82 1.55 -27.11
C LEU A 49 4.50 2.15 -27.60
N SER A 50 3.56 1.29 -27.97
CA SER A 50 2.20 1.73 -28.31
C SER A 50 1.50 2.32 -27.07
N ARG A 51 0.52 3.21 -27.29
CA ARG A 51 -0.30 3.77 -26.22
C ARG A 51 -0.92 2.70 -25.31
N ARG A 52 -1.34 1.56 -25.89
CA ARG A 52 -1.91 0.43 -25.14
C ARG A 52 -0.86 -0.20 -24.22
N GLN A 53 0.35 -0.44 -24.70
CA GLN A 53 1.45 -0.99 -23.90
C GLN A 53 1.84 -0.04 -22.77
N LEU A 54 1.98 1.26 -23.04
CA LEU A 54 2.29 2.27 -22.02
C LEU A 54 1.24 2.31 -20.91
N THR A 55 -0.04 2.17 -21.28
CA THR A 55 -1.16 2.15 -20.32
C THR A 55 -1.12 0.89 -19.46
N GLN A 56 -0.89 -0.28 -20.07
CA GLN A 56 -0.78 -1.55 -19.34
C GLN A 56 0.38 -1.51 -18.34
N ILE A 57 1.56 -1.08 -18.79
CA ILE A 57 2.75 -1.00 -17.93
C ILE A 57 2.54 0.00 -16.79
N ALA A 58 1.89 1.15 -17.06
CA ALA A 58 1.59 2.11 -16.01
C ALA A 58 0.59 1.57 -14.98
N GLN A 59 -0.39 0.77 -15.39
CA GLN A 59 -1.34 0.14 -14.47
C GLN A 59 -0.65 -0.88 -13.56
N ASP A 60 0.17 -1.75 -14.13
CA ASP A 60 0.91 -2.75 -13.36
C ASP A 60 1.90 -2.07 -12.40
N ALA A 61 2.67 -1.09 -12.90
CA ALA A 61 3.58 -0.31 -12.08
C ALA A 61 2.85 0.43 -10.94
N PHE A 62 1.69 1.06 -11.22
CA PHE A 62 0.92 1.77 -10.21
C PHE A 62 0.43 0.84 -9.10
N ARG A 63 -0.09 -0.35 -9.46
CA ARG A 63 -0.54 -1.35 -8.48
C ARG A 63 0.60 -1.81 -7.58
N ASP A 64 1.72 -2.21 -8.18
CA ASP A 64 2.83 -2.81 -7.42
C ASP A 64 3.51 -1.77 -6.50
N THR A 65 3.64 -0.56 -7.01
CA THR A 65 4.11 0.61 -6.27
C THR A 65 3.18 0.96 -5.12
N GLY A 66 1.87 1.02 -5.39
CA GLY A 66 0.85 1.35 -4.41
C GLY A 66 0.86 0.37 -3.24
N ASN A 67 0.92 -0.93 -3.55
CA ASN A 67 1.04 -1.99 -2.54
C ASN A 67 2.29 -1.81 -1.68
N SER A 68 3.45 -1.60 -2.31
CA SER A 68 4.73 -1.41 -1.61
C SER A 68 4.72 -0.17 -0.69
N LEU A 69 4.11 0.93 -1.15
CA LEU A 69 3.95 2.16 -0.36
C LEU A 69 3.00 1.98 0.82
N GLN A 70 1.87 1.30 0.61
CA GLN A 70 0.92 0.98 1.67
C GLN A 70 1.54 0.06 2.73
N GLU A 71 2.24 -0.99 2.30
CA GLU A 71 2.92 -1.92 3.21
C GLU A 71 3.99 -1.21 4.03
N ARG A 72 4.82 -0.36 3.40
CA ARG A 72 5.82 0.44 4.12
C ARG A 72 5.18 1.32 5.20
N ARG A 73 4.06 1.98 4.91
CA ARG A 73 3.35 2.81 5.90
C ARG A 73 2.67 1.99 6.98
N HIS A 74 2.14 0.82 6.63
CA HIS A 74 1.57 -0.09 7.62
C HIS A 74 2.63 -0.57 8.59
N LEU A 75 3.80 -0.98 8.09
CA LEU A 75 4.93 -1.38 8.92
C LEU A 75 5.40 -0.23 9.80
N ASP A 76 5.55 0.97 9.25
CA ASP A 76 5.91 2.17 10.02
C ASP A 76 4.92 2.44 11.17
N MET A 77 3.62 2.33 10.89
CA MET A 77 2.59 2.44 11.91
C MET A 77 2.77 1.36 12.97
N VAL A 78 2.89 0.09 12.60
CA VAL A 78 2.97 -1.04 13.56
C VAL A 78 4.23 -0.96 14.42
N TYR A 79 5.39 -0.63 13.85
CA TYR A 79 6.66 -0.55 14.57
C TYR A 79 6.73 0.66 15.51
N ASN A 80 6.10 1.77 15.14
CA ASN A 80 6.12 3.01 15.91
C ASN A 80 4.80 3.26 16.66
N PHE A 81 3.95 2.24 16.80
CA PHE A 81 2.65 2.37 17.45
C PHE A 81 2.79 2.45 18.98
N GLY A 82 2.07 3.39 19.58
CA GLY A 82 1.84 3.41 21.02
C GLY A 82 3.00 4.01 21.84
N SER A 83 3.26 3.42 23.01
CA SER A 83 4.29 3.87 23.96
C SER A 83 4.72 2.70 24.85
N HIS A 84 5.61 2.97 25.82
CA HIS A 84 6.04 1.98 26.83
C HIS A 84 4.90 1.22 27.54
N LEU A 85 3.68 1.77 27.59
CA LEU A 85 2.50 1.09 28.16
C LEU A 85 1.94 -0.03 27.27
N THR A 86 2.18 0.03 25.96
CA THR A 86 1.64 -0.91 24.96
C THR A 86 2.68 -1.92 24.48
N ASP A 87 3.96 -1.76 24.82
CA ASP A 87 5.06 -2.65 24.39
C ASP A 87 4.86 -4.11 24.87
N GLY A 88 4.21 -4.29 26.03
CA GLY A 88 3.89 -5.61 26.58
C GLY A 88 2.61 -6.24 26.01
N TYR A 89 1.96 -5.61 25.03
CA TYR A 89 0.73 -6.13 24.45
C TYR A 89 0.96 -7.50 23.80
N GLN A 90 0.14 -8.48 24.19
CA GLN A 90 0.11 -9.80 23.57
C GLN A 90 -1.34 -10.13 23.19
N PRO A 91 -1.63 -10.52 21.95
CA PRO A 91 -2.99 -10.89 21.55
C PRO A 91 -3.60 -12.02 22.41
N ALA A 92 -2.75 -12.91 22.94
CA ALA A 92 -3.16 -14.02 23.79
C ALA A 92 -3.62 -13.60 25.19
N THR A 93 -3.33 -12.36 25.63
CA THR A 93 -3.74 -11.84 26.94
C THR A 93 -5.05 -11.03 26.86
N ASP A 94 -5.76 -11.09 25.73
CA ASP A 94 -7.05 -10.40 25.57
C ASP A 94 -8.11 -10.96 26.55
N PRO A 95 -8.68 -10.15 27.46
CA PRO A 95 -9.72 -10.58 28.39
C PRO A 95 -10.96 -11.18 27.72
N ALA A 96 -11.27 -10.79 26.48
CA ALA A 96 -12.41 -11.34 25.74
C ALA A 96 -12.26 -12.84 25.44
N LEU A 97 -11.04 -13.40 25.49
CA LEU A 97 -10.81 -14.83 25.32
C LEU A 97 -11.32 -15.66 26.50
N ALA A 98 -11.33 -15.09 27.70
CA ALA A 98 -11.80 -15.75 28.92
C ALA A 98 -13.25 -15.40 29.27
N ASP A 99 -13.72 -14.20 28.88
CA ASP A 99 -15.07 -13.72 29.17
C ASP A 99 -15.99 -13.81 27.93
N PRO A 100 -16.91 -14.79 27.87
CA PRO A 100 -17.82 -14.97 26.74
C PRO A 100 -18.87 -13.85 26.64
N THR A 101 -19.16 -13.14 27.73
CA THR A 101 -20.10 -12.02 27.71
C THR A 101 -19.47 -10.80 27.03
N LEU A 102 -18.19 -10.55 27.32
CA LEU A 102 -17.38 -9.53 26.65
C LEU A 102 -17.19 -9.86 25.17
N ASP A 103 -16.82 -11.09 24.82
CA ASP A 103 -16.69 -11.52 23.40
C ASP A 103 -17.99 -11.30 22.63
N ARG A 104 -19.13 -11.73 23.18
CA ARG A 104 -20.44 -11.52 22.54
C ARG A 104 -20.72 -10.05 22.30
N ARG A 105 -20.40 -9.18 23.27
CA ARG A 105 -20.60 -7.74 23.13
C ARG A 105 -19.67 -7.15 22.06
N LEU A 106 -18.40 -7.53 22.02
CA LEU A 106 -17.45 -7.08 21.00
C LEU A 106 -17.87 -7.51 19.59
N ARG A 107 -18.44 -8.72 19.43
CA ARG A 107 -19.03 -9.16 18.15
C ARG A 107 -20.19 -8.27 17.72
N THR A 108 -21.11 -7.92 18.63
CA THR A 108 -22.19 -6.98 18.33
C THR A 108 -21.64 -5.60 17.97
N ASN A 109 -20.64 -5.10 18.71
CA ASN A 109 -19.99 -3.83 18.40
C ASN A 109 -19.36 -3.83 17.00
N ARG A 110 -18.73 -4.94 16.59
CA ARG A 110 -18.15 -5.10 15.26
C ARG A 110 -19.21 -4.99 14.15
N THR A 111 -20.35 -5.64 14.31
CA THR A 111 -21.45 -5.55 13.33
C THR A 111 -21.94 -4.11 13.18
N VAL A 112 -22.17 -3.41 14.30
CA VAL A 112 -22.59 -2.01 14.27
C VAL A 112 -21.54 -1.14 13.59
N ALA A 113 -20.26 -1.32 13.93
CA ALA A 113 -19.17 -0.54 13.33
C ALA A 113 -19.09 -0.71 11.81
N LEU A 114 -19.30 -1.92 11.29
CA LEU A 114 -19.28 -2.16 9.84
C LEU A 114 -20.47 -1.49 9.12
N ILE A 115 -21.66 -1.54 9.71
CA ILE A 115 -22.85 -0.85 9.17
C ILE A 115 -22.62 0.66 9.19
N SER A 116 -22.13 1.20 10.31
CA SER A 116 -21.87 2.64 10.44
C SER A 116 -20.78 3.15 9.50
N LEU A 117 -19.82 2.31 9.11
CA LEU A 117 -18.85 2.66 8.07
C LEU A 117 -19.51 2.71 6.69
N ASP A 118 -20.37 1.75 6.37
CA ASP A 118 -21.13 1.71 5.10
C ASP A 118 -22.07 2.92 4.96
N ASP A 119 -22.71 3.34 6.05
CA ASP A 119 -23.62 4.49 6.06
C ASP A 119 -22.94 5.85 5.77
N VAL A 120 -21.61 5.94 5.95
CA VAL A 120 -20.84 7.20 5.79
C VAL A 120 -20.08 7.27 4.46
N ILE A 121 -19.84 6.14 3.81
CA ILE A 121 -19.10 6.03 2.55
C ILE A 121 -20.02 6.27 1.35
#